data_AF-A0AAP2W413-F1
#
_entry.id   AF-A0AAP2W413-F1
#
_cell.length_a   1.000
_cell.length_b   1.000
_cell.length_c   1.000
_cell.angle_alpha   90.00
_cell.angle_beta   90.00
_cell.angle_gamma   90.00
#
_symmetry.space_group_name_H-M   'P 1'
#
loop_
_entity.id
_entity.type
_entity.pdbx_description
1 polymer ?
#
loop_
_entity_poly.entity_id
_entity_poly.type
_entity_poly.pdbx_seq_one_letter_code
_entity_poly.pdbx_strand_id
1 'polypeptide(L)'
;MLEIFCDSSFNEKGPSFIGCVVMKDCMEVHQSTTRIVPDPASNLDSELSAIGLALSIAKIFSNGNELTMIYNDSTEAVKEYIGKDTGNIIIDYRSRDDVHQSVADRLSKKFQQSRVETFDLCKKPVESFTPEILKDIAQNKRTVVFLEKDPVETTNTKTCYVLFIRNIDGTLSKDRRYYARSGEVKNIKVANDISADLTDPGVLDGLESKRVDLDGSYFLLTDETWGLRIKGGESYSILPCGIDHRIICHEVDRTPKNLFDRAAIFLKE
;
A
#
# COMPACT_ATOMS: atom_id res chain seq x y z
N MET A 1 -10.44 -9.65 34.41
CA MET A 1 -10.44 -10.81 33.50
C MET A 1 -9.60 -10.46 32.28
N LEU A 2 -8.69 -11.34 31.89
CA LEU A 2 -7.81 -11.15 30.74
C LEU A 2 -8.29 -12.04 29.59
N GLU A 3 -8.57 -11.46 28.43
CA GLU A 3 -8.96 -12.16 27.22
C GLU A 3 -8.00 -11.78 26.10
N ILE A 4 -7.50 -12.77 25.36
CA ILE A 4 -6.54 -12.57 24.28
C ILE A 4 -7.10 -13.24 23.04
N PHE A 5 -7.33 -12.45 22.00
CA PHE A 5 -7.77 -12.93 20.69
C PHE A 5 -6.55 -12.97 19.79
N CYS A 6 -6.31 -14.12 19.16
CA CYS A 6 -5.17 -14.31 18.27
C CYS A 6 -5.59 -15.05 17.00
N ASP A 7 -4.97 -14.65 15.90
CA ASP A 7 -5.14 -15.28 14.60
C ASP A 7 -3.83 -15.24 13.83
N SER A 8 -3.67 -16.14 12.86
CA SER A 8 -2.51 -16.18 12.00
C SER A 8 -2.90 -16.05 10.52
N SER A 9 -1.97 -15.57 9.71
CA SER A 9 -2.11 -15.64 8.26
C SER A 9 -0.91 -16.38 7.69
N PHE A 10 -1.12 -17.64 7.27
CA PHE A 10 -0.13 -18.43 6.59
C PHE A 10 0.06 -17.96 5.14
N ASN A 11 1.32 -17.80 4.74
CA ASN A 11 1.69 -17.43 3.38
C ASN A 11 2.77 -18.38 2.85
N GLU A 12 2.40 -19.26 1.92
CA GLU A 12 3.32 -20.26 1.34
C GLU A 12 4.54 -19.66 0.65
N LYS A 13 4.39 -18.44 0.10
CA LYS A 13 5.40 -17.79 -0.75
C LYS A 13 6.00 -16.55 -0.10
N GLY A 14 5.81 -16.36 1.20
CA GLY A 14 6.24 -15.14 1.88
C GLY A 14 6.15 -15.22 3.39
N PRO A 15 6.40 -14.10 4.07
CA PRO A 15 6.34 -14.07 5.52
C PRO A 15 4.90 -14.30 6.00
N SER A 16 4.78 -15.08 7.06
CA SER A 16 3.53 -15.28 7.80
C SER A 16 3.51 -14.41 9.05
N PHE A 17 2.32 -14.02 9.48
CA PHE A 17 2.14 -13.06 10.57
C PHE A 17 1.04 -13.50 11.54
N ILE A 18 1.15 -13.02 12.76
CA ILE A 18 0.18 -13.20 13.84
C ILE A 18 -0.42 -11.83 14.14
N GLY A 19 -1.75 -11.78 14.21
CA GLY A 19 -2.50 -10.67 14.77
C GLY A 19 -2.96 -11.00 16.18
N CYS A 20 -2.87 -10.04 17.10
CA CYS A 20 -3.29 -10.24 18.48
C CYS A 20 -3.97 -9.00 19.05
N VAL A 21 -5.07 -9.21 19.76
CA VAL A 21 -5.82 -8.22 20.52
C VAL A 21 -5.93 -8.68 21.97
N VAL A 22 -5.67 -7.79 22.92
CA VAL A 22 -5.75 -8.08 24.35
C VAL A 22 -6.81 -7.20 24.98
N MET A 23 -7.76 -7.84 25.63
CA MET A 23 -8.78 -7.20 26.46
C MET A 23 -8.46 -7.47 27.93
N LYS A 24 -8.45 -6.43 28.76
CA LYS A 24 -8.34 -6.55 30.21
C LYS A 24 -9.46 -5.75 30.85
N ASP A 25 -10.27 -6.41 31.66
CA ASP A 25 -11.42 -5.80 32.35
C ASP A 25 -12.34 -5.03 31.40
N CYS A 26 -12.68 -5.67 30.28
CA CYS A 26 -13.50 -5.13 29.18
C CYS A 26 -12.89 -3.93 28.43
N MET A 27 -11.61 -3.60 28.67
CA MET A 27 -10.89 -2.57 27.93
C MET A 27 -9.89 -3.21 26.97
N GLU A 28 -9.86 -2.74 25.72
CA GLU A 28 -8.78 -3.08 24.80
C GLU A 28 -7.50 -2.38 25.27
N VAL A 29 -6.49 -3.16 25.64
CA VAL A 29 -5.23 -2.64 26.19
C VAL A 29 -4.04 -2.82 25.26
N HIS A 30 -4.15 -3.70 24.25
CA HIS A 30 -3.06 -3.96 23.31
C HIS A 30 -3.57 -4.52 21.98
N GLN A 31 -2.96 -4.07 20.89
CA GLN A 31 -3.08 -4.65 19.55
C GLN A 31 -1.69 -4.80 18.95
N SER A 32 -1.43 -5.93 18.28
CA SER A 32 -0.14 -6.13 17.60
C SER A 32 -0.23 -7.00 16.36
N THR A 33 0.72 -6.77 15.46
CA THR A 33 1.08 -7.68 14.38
C THR A 33 2.52 -8.13 14.56
N THR A 34 2.77 -9.43 14.51
CA THR A 34 4.11 -10.02 14.73
C THR A 34 4.45 -10.96 13.58
N ARG A 35 5.63 -10.83 12.98
CA ARG A 35 6.12 -11.80 11.99
C ARG A 35 6.50 -13.11 12.69
N ILE A 36 6.13 -14.23 12.09
CA ILE A 36 6.56 -15.56 12.52
C ILE A 36 7.97 -15.83 11.97
N VAL A 37 8.92 -16.13 12.85
CA VAL A 37 10.31 -16.48 12.48
C VAL A 37 10.76 -17.70 13.29
N PRO A 38 11.21 -18.79 12.65
CA PRO A 38 11.29 -19.01 11.20
C PRO A 38 9.91 -19.07 10.53
N ASP A 39 9.86 -18.93 9.19
CA ASP A 39 8.59 -19.02 8.46
C ASP A 39 7.98 -20.43 8.69
N PRO A 40 6.67 -20.52 9.00
CA PRO A 40 6.01 -21.77 9.36
C PRO A 40 5.88 -22.72 8.16
N ALA A 41 5.88 -24.03 8.42
CA ALA A 41 5.77 -25.03 7.36
C ALA A 41 4.31 -25.29 6.92
N SER A 42 3.34 -24.93 7.75
CA SER A 42 1.93 -25.15 7.50
C SER A 42 1.03 -24.07 8.13
N ASN A 43 -0.25 -24.07 7.74
CA ASN A 43 -1.25 -23.23 8.39
C ASN A 43 -1.40 -23.57 9.88
N LEU A 44 -1.39 -24.87 10.22
CA LEU A 44 -1.48 -25.30 11.61
C LEU A 44 -0.31 -24.77 12.45
N ASP A 45 0.92 -24.82 11.93
CA ASP A 45 2.09 -24.25 12.63
C ASP A 45 1.96 -22.75 12.87
N SER A 46 1.33 -22.04 11.92
CA SER A 46 1.06 -20.60 12.03
C SER A 46 0.08 -20.32 13.17
N GLU A 47 -1.01 -21.09 13.25
CA GLU A 47 -2.01 -20.97 14.31
C GLU A 47 -1.46 -21.35 15.69
N LEU A 48 -0.66 -22.42 15.76
CA LEU A 48 0.00 -22.80 17.01
C LEU A 48 1.00 -21.73 17.47
N SER A 49 1.67 -21.05 16.52
CA SER A 49 2.52 -19.91 16.82
C SER A 49 1.72 -18.71 17.35
N ALA A 50 0.51 -18.47 16.82
CA ALA A 50 -0.39 -17.43 17.33
C ALA A 50 -0.79 -17.68 18.79
N ILE A 51 -1.20 -18.91 19.12
CA ILE A 51 -1.50 -19.32 20.49
C ILE A 51 -0.24 -19.22 21.38
N GLY A 52 0.93 -19.61 20.88
CA GLY A 52 2.21 -19.48 21.59
C GLY A 52 2.57 -18.03 21.94
N LEU A 53 2.31 -17.09 21.02
CA LEU A 53 2.46 -15.66 21.29
C LEU A 53 1.46 -15.19 22.34
N ALA A 54 0.18 -15.58 22.22
CA ALA A 54 -0.86 -15.24 23.18
C ALA A 54 -0.51 -15.74 24.60
N LEU A 55 0.03 -16.96 24.73
CA LEU A 55 0.54 -17.50 26.00
C LEU A 55 1.68 -16.65 26.58
N SER A 56 2.54 -16.09 25.73
CA SER A 56 3.62 -15.21 26.16
C SER A 56 3.08 -13.84 26.62
N ILE A 57 2.11 -13.29 25.89
CA ILE A 57 1.41 -12.05 26.24
C ILE A 57 0.63 -12.19 27.55
N ALA A 58 -0.02 -13.34 27.78
CA ALA A 58 -0.71 -13.64 29.03
C ALA A 58 0.21 -13.48 30.24
N LYS A 59 1.49 -13.89 30.14
CA LYS A 59 2.47 -13.72 31.22
C LYS A 59 2.81 -12.26 31.52
N ILE A 60 2.67 -11.37 30.54
CA ILE A 60 2.97 -9.94 30.68
C ILE A 60 1.78 -9.21 31.32
N PHE A 61 0.56 -9.54 30.90
CA PHE A 61 -0.65 -8.80 31.32
C PHE A 61 -1.40 -9.42 32.50
N SER A 62 -1.12 -10.67 32.87
CA SER A 62 -1.80 -11.35 33.97
C SER A 62 -1.33 -10.87 35.35
N ASN A 63 -2.26 -10.85 36.31
CA ASN A 63 -1.97 -10.55 37.72
C ASN A 63 -1.75 -11.83 38.56
N GLY A 64 -1.16 -12.89 37.97
CA GLY A 64 -0.76 -14.14 38.65
C GLY A 64 -1.89 -15.16 38.89
N ASN A 65 -2.99 -14.76 39.52
CA ASN A 65 -4.11 -15.67 39.86
C ASN A 65 -5.38 -15.41 39.03
N GLU A 66 -5.28 -14.55 38.02
CA GLU A 66 -6.40 -14.18 37.17
C GLU A 66 -6.61 -15.23 36.09
N LEU A 67 -7.87 -15.66 35.92
CA LEU A 67 -8.28 -16.50 34.81
C LEU A 67 -8.03 -15.75 33.49
N THR A 68 -7.27 -16.39 32.59
CA THR A 68 -6.97 -15.84 31.26
C THR A 68 -7.63 -16.71 30.20
N MET A 69 -8.37 -16.08 29.29
CA MET A 69 -8.93 -16.73 28.11
C MET A 69 -8.07 -16.40 26.90
N ILE A 70 -7.67 -17.40 26.13
CA ILE A 70 -7.03 -17.24 24.83
C ILE A 70 -7.97 -17.81 23.77
N TYR A 71 -8.27 -17.01 22.76
CA TYR A 71 -9.18 -17.33 21.68
C TYR A 71 -8.43 -17.43 20.36
N ASN A 72 -8.75 -18.48 19.60
CA ASN A 72 -8.29 -18.68 18.22
C ASN A 72 -9.43 -19.29 17.40
N ASP A 73 -9.47 -19.04 16.09
CA ASP A 73 -10.54 -19.52 15.21
C ASP A 73 -10.20 -20.87 14.52
N SER A 74 -9.00 -21.41 14.74
CA SER A 74 -8.62 -22.73 14.27
C SER A 74 -8.98 -23.80 15.29
N THR A 75 -10.06 -24.53 15.00
CA THR A 75 -10.45 -25.68 15.82
C THR A 75 -9.36 -26.75 15.92
N GLU A 76 -8.50 -26.88 14.91
CA GLU A 76 -7.36 -27.79 14.91
C GLU A 76 -6.28 -27.34 15.89
N ALA A 77 -5.94 -26.05 15.89
CA ALA A 77 -4.95 -25.51 16.83
C ALA A 77 -5.44 -25.52 18.28
N VAL A 78 -6.73 -25.22 18.51
CA VAL A 78 -7.33 -25.29 19.85
C VAL A 78 -7.32 -26.72 20.39
N LYS A 79 -7.58 -27.73 19.54
CA LYS A 79 -7.55 -29.15 19.93
C LYS A 79 -6.20 -29.60 20.49
N GLU A 80 -5.10 -29.03 20.01
CA GLU A 80 -3.76 -29.33 20.52
C GLU A 80 -3.58 -28.96 22.00
N TYR A 81 -4.45 -28.13 22.57
CA TYR A 81 -4.38 -27.70 23.97
C TYR A 81 -5.47 -28.30 24.86
N ILE A 82 -6.38 -29.10 24.30
CA ILE A 82 -7.39 -29.81 25.10
C ILE A 82 -6.68 -30.82 26.02
N GLY A 83 -6.94 -30.71 27.33
CA GLY A 83 -6.38 -31.62 28.34
C GLY A 83 -4.92 -31.35 28.73
N LYS A 84 -4.29 -30.31 28.17
CA LYS A 84 -2.98 -29.83 28.65
C LYS A 84 -3.18 -28.93 29.87
N ASP A 85 -2.32 -29.10 30.87
CA ASP A 85 -2.30 -28.19 32.03
C ASP A 85 -1.58 -26.90 31.65
N THR A 86 -2.37 -25.85 31.44
CA THR A 86 -1.93 -24.48 31.17
C THR A 86 -2.13 -23.56 32.39
N GLY A 87 -2.33 -24.13 33.58
CA GLY A 87 -2.60 -23.39 34.81
C GLY A 87 -3.92 -22.63 34.75
N ASN A 88 -3.88 -21.31 34.97
CA ASN A 88 -5.07 -20.44 34.94
C ASN A 88 -5.43 -19.94 33.53
N ILE A 89 -4.88 -20.55 32.49
CA ILE A 89 -5.13 -20.16 31.09
C ILE A 89 -6.04 -21.19 30.45
N ILE A 90 -7.14 -20.73 29.85
CA ILE A 90 -8.03 -21.56 29.03
C ILE A 90 -7.85 -21.12 27.58
N ILE A 91 -7.62 -22.09 26.69
CA ILE A 91 -7.57 -21.87 25.24
C ILE A 91 -8.87 -22.40 24.64
N ASP A 92 -9.60 -21.55 23.94
CA ASP A 92 -10.93 -21.88 23.42
C ASP A 92 -11.12 -21.37 21.98
N TYR A 93 -12.07 -21.99 21.28
CA TYR A 93 -12.43 -21.60 19.93
C TYR A 93 -13.31 -20.35 19.93
N ARG A 94 -13.03 -19.43 19.01
CA ARG A 94 -13.90 -18.28 18.75
C ARG A 94 -14.13 -18.05 17.26
N SER A 95 -15.39 -17.86 16.90
CA SER A 95 -15.78 -17.55 15.52
C SER A 95 -15.21 -16.21 15.07
N ARG A 96 -14.94 -16.10 13.76
CA ARG A 96 -14.61 -14.83 13.07
C ARG A 96 -15.69 -13.76 13.16
N ASP A 97 -16.91 -14.13 13.54
CA ASP A 97 -18.01 -13.18 13.76
C ASP A 97 -17.82 -12.35 15.03
N ASP A 98 -16.94 -12.79 15.94
CA ASP A 98 -16.55 -11.99 17.10
C ASP A 98 -15.71 -10.79 16.64
N VAL A 99 -16.07 -9.60 17.14
CA VAL A 99 -15.43 -8.34 16.72
C VAL A 99 -13.93 -8.36 16.98
N HIS A 100 -13.47 -8.90 18.11
CA HIS A 100 -12.05 -8.91 18.46
C HIS A 100 -11.29 -9.99 17.69
N GLN A 101 -11.91 -11.14 17.44
CA GLN A 101 -11.33 -12.17 16.56
C GLN A 101 -11.19 -11.66 15.12
N SER A 102 -12.18 -10.93 14.61
CA SER A 102 -12.10 -10.28 13.30
C SER A 102 -11.00 -9.21 13.25
N VAL A 103 -10.76 -8.49 14.35
CA VAL A 103 -9.63 -7.55 14.43
C VAL A 103 -8.30 -8.30 14.39
N ALA A 104 -8.14 -9.38 15.16
CA ALA A 104 -6.94 -10.22 15.13
C ALA A 104 -6.65 -10.77 13.72
N ASP A 105 -7.67 -11.25 13.00
CA ASP A 105 -7.57 -11.73 11.62
C ASP A 105 -7.13 -10.63 10.63
N ARG A 106 -7.61 -9.41 10.82
CA ARG A 106 -7.14 -8.29 10.00
C ARG A 106 -5.70 -7.91 10.33
N LEU A 107 -5.31 -7.95 11.61
CA LEU A 107 -3.95 -7.64 12.04
C LEU A 107 -2.94 -8.66 11.53
N SER A 108 -3.31 -9.94 11.40
CA SER A 108 -2.45 -10.96 10.80
C SER A 108 -2.25 -10.70 9.30
N LYS A 109 -3.30 -10.29 8.58
CA LYS A 109 -3.26 -10.09 7.11
C LYS A 109 -2.69 -8.75 6.64
N LYS A 110 -2.75 -7.69 7.45
CA LYS A 110 -2.73 -6.30 6.95
C LYS A 110 -1.50 -5.46 7.35
N PHE A 111 -0.35 -6.06 7.60
CA PHE A 111 0.84 -5.28 7.93
C PHE A 111 2.01 -5.56 6.99
N GLN A 112 2.30 -4.62 6.10
CA GLN A 112 3.61 -4.58 5.42
C GLN A 112 4.66 -4.21 6.46
N GLN A 113 5.31 -5.22 7.06
CA GLN A 113 6.42 -5.01 8.01
C GLN A 113 7.75 -4.68 7.32
N SER A 114 7.85 -4.91 6.02
CA SER A 114 8.96 -4.40 5.22
C SER A 114 8.75 -2.91 4.95
N ARG A 115 9.83 -2.12 4.99
CA ARG A 115 9.84 -0.86 4.24
C ARG A 115 9.41 -1.20 2.83
N VAL A 116 8.39 -0.52 2.30
CA VAL A 116 8.05 -0.69 0.89
C VAL A 116 9.29 -0.31 0.10
N GLU A 117 9.88 -1.30 -0.52
CA GLU A 117 11.09 -1.14 -1.28
C GLU A 117 10.74 -0.27 -2.50
N THR A 118 11.27 0.95 -2.47
CA THR A 118 11.17 1.93 -3.56
C THR A 118 12.48 1.96 -4.34
N PHE A 119 13.34 0.94 -4.14
CA PHE A 119 14.71 0.88 -4.67
C PHE A 119 14.76 0.99 -6.19
N ASP A 120 13.69 0.59 -6.87
CA ASP A 120 13.61 0.60 -8.34
C ASP A 120 12.91 1.84 -8.92
N LEU A 121 12.25 2.66 -8.07
CA LEU A 121 11.58 3.88 -8.56
C LEU A 121 12.57 5.00 -8.74
N CYS A 122 12.43 5.71 -9.86
CA CYS A 122 13.32 6.81 -10.16
C CYS A 122 13.11 7.97 -9.19
N LYS A 123 14.18 8.43 -8.54
CA LYS A 123 14.14 9.56 -7.62
C LYS A 123 14.63 10.82 -8.32
N LYS A 124 13.83 11.89 -8.29
CA LYS A 124 14.18 13.19 -8.90
C LYS A 124 13.73 14.36 -8.00
N PRO A 125 14.38 15.54 -8.12
CA PRO A 125 13.87 16.76 -7.50
C PRO A 125 12.49 17.10 -8.06
N VAL A 126 11.65 17.71 -7.22
CA VAL A 126 10.35 18.23 -7.65
C VAL A 126 10.50 19.71 -7.96
N GLU A 127 9.90 20.15 -9.07
CA GLU A 127 10.00 21.52 -9.54
C GLU A 127 8.64 22.23 -9.50
N SER A 128 8.66 23.54 -9.23
CA SER A 128 7.46 24.40 -9.26
C SER A 128 7.04 24.70 -10.70
N PHE A 129 5.85 25.27 -10.87
CA PHE A 129 5.39 25.72 -12.20
C PHE A 129 6.02 27.07 -12.57
N THR A 130 7.33 27.06 -12.84
CA THR A 130 8.05 28.26 -13.27
C THR A 130 7.63 28.68 -14.69
N PRO A 131 7.78 29.96 -15.07
CA PRO A 131 7.49 30.41 -16.43
C PRO A 131 8.22 29.59 -17.51
N GLU A 132 9.46 29.18 -17.26
CA GLU A 132 10.26 28.40 -18.20
C GLU A 132 9.67 27.00 -18.42
N ILE A 133 9.24 26.33 -17.34
CA ILE A 133 8.58 25.02 -17.43
C ILE A 133 7.23 25.14 -18.15
N LEU A 134 6.43 26.14 -17.79
CA LEU A 134 5.12 26.36 -18.41
C LEU A 134 5.25 26.68 -19.91
N LYS A 135 6.24 27.50 -20.28
CA LYS A 135 6.57 27.82 -21.66
C LYS A 135 7.07 26.61 -22.43
N ASP A 136 7.93 25.79 -21.84
CA ASP A 136 8.41 24.54 -22.44
C ASP A 136 7.25 23.57 -22.71
N ILE A 137 6.35 23.37 -21.74
CA ILE A 137 5.14 22.56 -21.91
C ILE A 137 4.26 23.08 -23.06
N ALA A 138 4.06 24.40 -23.13
CA ALA A 138 3.19 25.01 -24.13
C ALA A 138 3.80 25.01 -25.53
N GLN A 139 5.02 25.56 -25.69
CA GLN A 139 5.63 25.83 -27.00
C GLN A 139 6.25 24.58 -27.61
N ASN A 140 6.88 23.73 -26.79
CA ASN A 140 7.47 22.47 -27.26
C ASN A 140 6.50 21.30 -27.18
N LYS A 141 5.23 21.54 -26.77
CA LYS A 141 4.16 20.55 -26.66
C LYS A 141 4.57 19.33 -25.85
N ARG A 142 5.36 19.55 -24.79
CA ARG A 142 5.93 18.47 -23.98
C ARG A 142 4.83 17.61 -23.40
N THR A 143 5.09 16.30 -23.40
CA THR A 143 4.21 15.32 -22.78
C THR A 143 4.22 15.51 -21.27
N VAL A 144 3.02 15.56 -20.68
CA VAL A 144 2.79 15.54 -19.26
C VAL A 144 2.05 14.24 -18.91
N VAL A 145 2.61 13.51 -17.96
CA VAL A 145 2.10 12.24 -17.45
C VAL A 145 1.55 12.46 -16.04
N PHE A 146 0.35 11.96 -15.75
CA PHE A 146 -0.25 12.04 -14.42
C PHE A 146 -1.28 10.94 -14.17
N LEU A 147 -1.62 10.74 -12.90
CA LEU A 147 -2.67 9.82 -12.48
C LEU A 147 -3.91 10.56 -12.01
N GLU A 148 -5.06 10.07 -12.45
CA GLU A 148 -6.35 10.38 -11.85
C GLU A 148 -7.03 9.10 -11.38
N LYS A 149 -7.77 9.20 -10.28
CA LYS A 149 -8.56 8.10 -9.75
C LYS A 149 -9.84 7.92 -10.57
N ASP A 150 -10.14 6.69 -10.96
CA ASP A 150 -11.41 6.34 -11.60
C ASP A 150 -12.48 6.14 -10.50
N PRO A 151 -13.48 7.03 -10.38
CA PRO A 151 -14.52 6.91 -9.36
C PRO A 151 -15.49 5.76 -9.63
N VAL A 152 -15.60 5.29 -10.88
CA VAL A 152 -16.55 4.25 -11.27
C VAL A 152 -16.01 2.86 -10.95
N GLU A 153 -14.73 2.62 -11.22
CA GLU A 153 -14.10 1.32 -10.96
C GLU A 153 -13.49 1.18 -9.56
N THR A 154 -13.40 2.27 -8.80
CA THR A 154 -12.93 2.23 -7.41
C THR A 154 -14.01 1.69 -6.48
N THR A 155 -13.63 0.76 -5.61
CA THR A 155 -14.46 0.18 -4.55
C THR A 155 -13.79 0.36 -3.17
N ASN A 156 -14.47 -0.08 -2.11
CA ASN A 156 -13.91 -0.08 -0.75
C ASN A 156 -12.68 -1.00 -0.60
N THR A 157 -12.54 -2.00 -1.48
CA THR A 157 -11.46 -2.99 -1.41
C THR A 157 -10.37 -2.76 -2.47
N LYS A 158 -10.62 -1.90 -3.47
CA LYS A 158 -9.72 -1.68 -4.61
C LYS A 158 -9.83 -0.25 -5.11
N THR A 159 -8.72 0.44 -5.32
CA THR A 159 -8.66 1.74 -6.01
C THR A 159 -8.16 1.56 -7.43
N CYS A 160 -8.83 2.19 -8.39
CA CYS A 160 -8.44 2.20 -9.80
C CYS A 160 -7.89 3.58 -10.15
N TYR A 161 -6.71 3.61 -10.78
CA TYR A 161 -6.05 4.80 -11.30
C TYR A 161 -5.93 4.70 -12.80
N VAL A 162 -6.22 5.79 -13.50
CA VAL A 162 -6.03 5.94 -14.94
C VAL A 162 -4.77 6.74 -15.19
N LEU A 163 -3.89 6.23 -16.05
CA LEU A 163 -2.72 6.95 -16.51
C LEU A 163 -3.09 7.86 -17.67
N PHE A 164 -2.98 9.16 -17.44
CA PHE A 164 -3.14 10.17 -18.46
C PHE A 164 -1.77 10.56 -19.02
N ILE A 165 -1.68 10.52 -20.34
CA ILE A 165 -0.55 11.05 -21.11
C ILE A 165 -1.12 12.12 -22.02
N ARG A 166 -0.72 13.37 -21.80
CA ARG A 166 -1.36 14.54 -22.40
C ARG A 166 -0.32 15.60 -22.75
N ASN A 167 -0.56 16.33 -23.83
CA ASN A 167 0.14 17.59 -24.08
C ASN A 167 -0.85 18.77 -24.04
N ILE A 168 -0.37 19.96 -24.37
CA ILE A 168 -1.19 21.18 -24.37
C ILE A 168 -2.37 21.10 -25.36
N ASP A 169 -2.22 20.36 -26.45
CA ASP A 169 -3.25 20.22 -27.50
C ASP A 169 -4.36 19.23 -27.09
N GLY A 170 -4.05 18.24 -26.23
CA GLY A 170 -5.03 17.28 -25.74
C GLY A 170 -4.44 15.97 -25.24
N THR A 171 -5.34 15.07 -24.84
CA THR A 171 -4.97 13.74 -24.33
C THR A 171 -4.46 12.84 -25.46
N LEU A 172 -3.23 12.35 -25.32
CA LEU A 172 -2.60 11.42 -26.26
C LEU A 172 -2.93 9.96 -25.91
N SER A 173 -3.00 9.63 -24.62
CA SER A 173 -3.41 8.32 -24.12
C SER A 173 -4.07 8.43 -22.74
N LYS A 174 -5.07 7.57 -22.52
CA LYS A 174 -5.80 7.37 -21.24
C LYS A 174 -6.37 5.96 -21.09
N ASP A 175 -5.79 5.00 -21.80
CA ASP A 175 -6.32 3.64 -21.94
C ASP A 175 -5.78 2.67 -20.87
N ARG A 176 -4.75 3.08 -20.13
CA ARG A 176 -4.10 2.24 -19.12
C ARG A 176 -4.70 2.50 -17.74
N ARG A 177 -5.02 1.40 -17.06
CA ARG A 177 -5.58 1.37 -15.70
C ARG A 177 -4.68 0.55 -14.80
N TYR A 178 -4.49 1.05 -13.58
CA TYR A 178 -3.67 0.42 -12.55
C TYR A 178 -4.50 0.32 -11.27
N TYR A 179 -4.37 -0.82 -10.57
CA TYR A 179 -5.25 -1.13 -9.45
C TYR A 179 -4.43 -1.31 -8.18
N ALA A 180 -4.86 -0.73 -7.06
CA ALA A 180 -4.28 -1.02 -5.74
C ALA A 180 -5.34 -1.57 -4.79
N ARG A 181 -5.05 -2.68 -4.11
CA ARG A 181 -5.94 -3.33 -3.14
C ARG A 181 -5.83 -2.66 -1.76
N SER A 182 -6.88 -2.83 -0.96
CA SER A 182 -6.86 -2.43 0.46
C SER A 182 -5.79 -3.22 1.21
N GLY A 183 -4.86 -2.52 1.87
CA GLY A 183 -3.69 -3.10 2.54
C GLY A 183 -2.36 -2.86 1.82
N GLU A 184 -2.39 -2.46 0.55
CA GLU A 184 -1.18 -2.02 -0.17
C GLU A 184 -0.92 -0.53 0.08
N VAL A 185 0.37 -0.14 0.08
CA VAL A 185 0.74 1.29 -0.05
C VAL A 185 0.50 1.71 -1.51
N LYS A 186 -0.74 2.12 -1.77
CA LYS A 186 -1.32 2.32 -3.11
C LYS A 186 -0.41 3.07 -4.07
N ASN A 187 0.16 4.19 -3.63
CA ASN A 187 0.97 5.06 -4.47
C ASN A 187 2.26 4.37 -4.93
N ILE A 188 2.94 3.64 -4.04
CA ILE A 188 4.16 2.91 -4.39
C ILE A 188 3.84 1.73 -5.31
N LYS A 189 2.79 0.97 -4.97
CA LYS A 189 2.34 -0.17 -5.77
C LYS A 189 2.04 0.25 -7.21
N VAL A 190 1.25 1.30 -7.39
CA VAL A 190 0.86 1.81 -8.70
C VAL A 190 2.06 2.41 -9.44
N ALA A 191 2.95 3.12 -8.75
CA ALA A 191 4.18 3.63 -9.37
C ALA A 191 5.07 2.49 -9.90
N ASN A 192 5.23 1.41 -9.14
CA ASN A 192 5.99 0.23 -9.57
C ASN A 192 5.35 -0.44 -10.79
N ASP A 193 4.03 -0.64 -10.78
CA ASP A 193 3.33 -1.24 -11.92
C ASP A 193 3.49 -0.39 -13.19
N ILE A 194 3.34 0.93 -13.09
CA ILE A 194 3.51 1.85 -14.22
C ILE A 194 4.95 1.83 -14.70
N SER A 195 5.92 1.90 -13.79
CA SER A 195 7.34 1.88 -14.14
C SER A 195 7.72 0.59 -14.85
N ALA A 196 7.20 -0.57 -14.40
CA ALA A 196 7.42 -1.86 -15.05
C ALA A 196 6.76 -1.90 -16.44
N ASP A 197 5.51 -1.46 -16.55
CA ASP A 197 4.76 -1.41 -17.81
C ASP A 197 5.45 -0.49 -18.83
N LEU A 198 6.01 0.65 -18.41
CA LEU A 198 6.77 1.57 -19.26
C LEU A 198 8.20 1.12 -19.55
N THR A 199 8.62 -0.05 -19.06
CA THR A 199 9.85 -0.73 -19.51
C THR A 199 9.58 -1.88 -20.48
N ASP A 200 8.30 -2.24 -20.70
CA ASP A 200 7.91 -3.28 -21.65
C ASP A 200 7.94 -2.72 -23.10
N PRO A 201 8.68 -3.35 -24.03
CA PRO A 201 8.77 -2.88 -25.41
C PRO A 201 7.42 -2.83 -26.13
N GLY A 202 6.52 -3.78 -25.90
CA GLY A 202 5.20 -3.78 -26.54
C GLY A 202 4.31 -2.64 -26.06
N VAL A 203 4.51 -2.19 -24.83
CA VAL A 203 3.86 -0.99 -24.29
C VAL A 203 4.41 0.27 -24.95
N LEU A 204 5.73 0.38 -25.06
CA LEU A 204 6.41 1.51 -25.70
C LEU A 204 6.04 1.61 -27.18
N ASP A 205 6.05 0.50 -27.93
CA ASP A 205 5.61 0.44 -29.33
C ASP A 205 4.16 0.91 -29.48
N GLY A 206 3.30 0.52 -28.53
CA GLY A 206 1.90 0.96 -28.47
C GLY A 206 1.76 2.46 -28.25
N LEU A 207 2.62 3.07 -27.43
CA LEU A 207 2.67 4.52 -27.23
C LEU A 207 3.24 5.26 -28.45
N GLU A 208 4.30 4.72 -29.05
CA GLU A 208 4.92 5.28 -30.25
C GLU A 208 3.94 5.28 -31.44
N SER A 209 3.14 4.23 -31.60
CA SER A 209 2.07 4.17 -32.62
C SER A 209 1.02 5.27 -32.45
N LYS A 210 0.83 5.77 -31.22
CA LYS A 210 -0.03 6.91 -30.88
C LYS A 210 0.70 8.26 -30.91
N ARG A 211 1.97 8.26 -31.36
CA ARG A 211 2.86 9.43 -31.40
C ARG A 211 3.09 10.04 -30.02
N VAL A 212 3.12 9.22 -28.98
CA VAL A 212 3.51 9.63 -27.65
C VAL A 212 5.04 9.59 -27.56
N ASP A 213 5.63 10.75 -27.27
CA ASP A 213 7.04 10.85 -26.91
C ASP A 213 7.15 11.08 -25.39
N LEU A 214 7.87 10.19 -24.71
CA LEU A 214 8.11 10.29 -23.26
C LEU A 214 9.46 10.95 -22.95
N ASP A 215 10.32 11.17 -23.94
CA ASP A 215 11.63 11.78 -23.73
C ASP A 215 11.51 13.28 -23.43
N GLY A 216 12.17 13.73 -22.36
CA GLY A 216 12.03 15.07 -21.82
C GLY A 216 10.61 15.38 -21.31
N SER A 217 9.83 14.36 -20.94
CA SER A 217 8.47 14.55 -20.43
C SER A 217 8.42 15.07 -18.99
N TYR A 218 7.23 15.46 -18.56
CA TYR A 218 6.96 15.89 -17.19
C TYR A 218 6.04 14.90 -16.48
N PHE A 219 6.45 14.40 -15.32
CA PHE A 219 5.56 13.74 -14.39
C PHE A 219 4.95 14.77 -13.43
N LEU A 220 3.63 14.94 -13.49
CA LEU A 220 2.89 15.84 -12.61
C LEU A 220 2.44 15.10 -11.33
N LEU A 221 2.93 15.55 -10.17
CA LEU A 221 2.40 15.10 -8.88
C LEU A 221 1.01 15.71 -8.65
N THR A 222 0.02 14.83 -8.63
CA THR A 222 -1.38 15.10 -8.26
C THR A 222 -1.62 14.72 -6.81
N ASP A 223 -2.82 15.02 -6.28
CA ASP A 223 -3.21 14.56 -4.95
C ASP A 223 -3.19 13.03 -4.82
N GLU A 224 -3.48 12.33 -5.92
CA GLU A 224 -3.42 10.86 -5.98
C GLU A 224 -1.99 10.32 -5.88
N THR A 225 -1.00 11.10 -6.31
CA THR A 225 0.42 10.70 -6.31
C THR A 225 1.25 11.39 -5.24
N TRP A 226 0.65 12.25 -4.41
CA TRP A 226 1.35 13.02 -3.38
C TRP A 226 2.15 12.16 -2.39
N GLY A 227 1.67 10.95 -2.09
CA GLY A 227 2.38 9.99 -1.24
C GLY A 227 3.71 9.46 -1.82
N LEU A 228 4.07 9.79 -3.06
CA LEU A 228 5.39 9.50 -3.63
C LEU A 228 6.47 10.51 -3.20
N ARG A 229 6.04 11.63 -2.59
CA ARG A 229 6.95 12.69 -2.16
C ARG A 229 7.80 12.26 -0.98
N ILE A 230 9.08 12.63 -1.02
CA ILE A 230 10.08 12.33 -0.01
C ILE A 230 10.47 13.65 0.70
N LYS A 231 11.02 13.53 1.91
CA LYS A 231 11.65 14.68 2.58
C LYS A 231 12.79 15.24 1.72
N GLY A 232 12.98 16.56 1.76
CA GLY A 232 14.06 17.23 1.05
C GLY A 232 13.71 17.80 -0.33
N GLY A 233 12.42 17.82 -0.71
CA GLY A 233 11.99 18.41 -1.99
C GLY A 233 12.11 17.45 -3.19
N GLU A 234 12.22 16.16 -2.93
CA GLU A 234 12.33 15.11 -3.96
C GLU A 234 11.08 14.24 -3.96
N SER A 235 10.88 13.49 -5.04
CA SER A 235 9.81 12.49 -5.16
C SER A 235 10.31 11.28 -5.94
N TYR A 236 9.68 10.14 -5.67
CA TYR A 236 9.72 9.03 -6.62
C TYR A 236 8.85 9.36 -7.83
N SER A 237 9.31 8.97 -9.01
CA SER A 237 8.60 9.06 -10.27
C SER A 237 7.86 7.76 -10.57
N ILE A 238 6.73 7.87 -11.26
CA ILE A 238 6.07 6.72 -11.89
C ILE A 238 6.76 6.33 -13.22
N LEU A 239 7.61 7.21 -13.77
CA LEU A 239 8.38 6.94 -14.98
C LEU A 239 9.72 6.29 -14.59
N PRO A 240 10.17 5.25 -15.32
CA PRO A 240 11.46 4.59 -15.07
C PRO A 240 12.63 5.55 -15.31
N CYS A 241 13.76 5.32 -14.63
CA CYS A 241 14.94 6.19 -14.78
C CYS A 241 15.57 6.17 -16.18
N GLY A 242 15.27 5.16 -17.00
CA GLY A 242 15.75 5.10 -18.38
C GLY A 242 15.08 6.11 -19.31
N ILE A 243 13.96 6.71 -18.91
CA ILE A 243 13.26 7.75 -19.66
C ILE A 243 13.70 9.10 -19.11
N ASP A 244 14.19 10.01 -19.95
CA ASP A 244 14.47 11.36 -19.48
C ASP A 244 13.16 12.10 -19.20
N HIS A 245 13.06 12.64 -17.99
CA HIS A 245 11.85 13.33 -17.53
C HIS A 245 12.15 14.18 -16.29
N ARG A 246 11.22 15.09 -15.99
CA ARG A 246 11.24 15.95 -14.80
C ARG A 246 10.00 15.72 -13.97
N ILE A 247 10.10 15.90 -12.65
CA ILE A 247 8.93 15.82 -11.76
C ILE A 247 8.50 17.25 -11.42
N ILE A 248 7.23 17.56 -11.63
CA ILE A 248 6.65 18.86 -11.33
C ILE A 248 5.54 18.76 -10.30
N CYS A 249 5.26 19.91 -9.66
CA CYS A 249 4.22 20.21 -8.68
C CYS A 249 4.73 20.36 -7.24
N HIS A 250 5.27 21.56 -7.01
CA HIS A 250 5.47 22.18 -5.70
C HIS A 250 4.35 23.19 -5.35
N GLU A 251 3.19 23.07 -6.00
CA GLU A 251 2.07 24.01 -5.89
C GLU A 251 1.03 23.54 -4.86
N VAL A 252 0.16 24.48 -4.43
CA VAL A 252 -1.02 24.16 -3.61
C VAL A 252 -2.10 23.47 -4.43
N ASP A 253 -2.41 24.03 -5.62
CA ASP A 253 -3.33 23.41 -6.57
C ASP A 253 -2.55 22.50 -7.52
N ARG A 254 -2.74 21.19 -7.33
CA ARG A 254 -2.01 20.12 -8.01
C ARG A 254 -2.79 19.53 -9.19
N THR A 255 -3.86 20.18 -9.59
CA THR A 255 -4.72 19.65 -10.64
C THR A 255 -4.04 19.80 -12.01
N PRO A 256 -4.24 18.82 -12.92
CA PRO A 256 -3.81 18.98 -14.31
C PRO A 256 -4.41 20.23 -14.96
N LYS A 257 -5.64 20.59 -14.57
CA LYS A 257 -6.31 21.81 -15.03
C LYS A 257 -5.48 23.06 -14.72
N ASN A 258 -5.04 23.24 -13.47
CA ASN A 258 -4.21 24.38 -13.08
C ASN A 258 -2.92 24.47 -13.91
N LEU A 259 -2.24 23.34 -14.13
CA LEU A 259 -1.04 23.30 -14.98
C LEU A 259 -1.33 23.78 -16.40
N PHE A 260 -2.32 23.18 -17.06
CA PHE A 260 -2.60 23.48 -18.47
C PHE A 260 -3.21 24.87 -18.68
N ASP A 261 -4.04 25.37 -17.77
CA ASP A 261 -4.59 26.73 -17.83
C ASP A 261 -3.45 27.76 -17.77
N ARG A 262 -2.45 27.54 -16.91
CA ARG A 262 -1.26 28.41 -16.79
C ARG A 262 -0.33 28.29 -18.00
N ALA A 263 -0.10 27.08 -18.50
CA ALA A 263 0.72 26.85 -19.68
C ALA A 263 0.10 27.48 -20.95
N ALA A 264 -1.22 27.44 -21.08
CA ALA A 264 -1.94 27.97 -22.24
C ALA A 264 -1.72 29.47 -22.49
N ILE A 265 -1.30 30.24 -21.47
CA ILE A 265 -0.94 31.65 -21.61
C ILE A 265 0.21 31.81 -22.63
N PHE A 266 1.16 30.88 -22.63
CA PHE A 266 2.36 30.90 -23.48
C PHE A 266 2.14 30.36 -24.91
N LEU A 267 0.93 29.90 -25.24
CA LEU A 267 0.56 29.55 -26.63
C LEU A 267 0.32 30.77 -27.51
N LYS A 268 0.06 31.93 -26.91
CA LYS A 268 -0.31 33.17 -27.60
C LYS A 268 0.87 34.13 -27.80
N GLU A 269 2.05 33.76 -27.29
CA GLU A 269 3.33 34.46 -27.45
C GLU A 269 4.15 33.82 -28.57
#